data_AF-A0A3C0JE33-F1
#
_entry.id   AF-A0A3C0JE33-F1
#
_cell.length_a   1.000
_cell.length_b   1.000
_cell.length_c   1.000
_cell.angle_alpha   90.00
_cell.angle_beta   90.00
_cell.angle_gamma   90.00
#
_symmetry.space_group_name_H-M   'P 1'
#
loop_
_entity.id
_entity.type
_entity.pdbx_description
1 polymer ?
#
loop_
_entity_poly.entity_id
_entity_poly.type
_entity_poly.pdbx_seq_one_letter_code
_entity_poly.pdbx_strand_id
1 'polypeptide(L)'
;LMPVDPLSRARLRLAMLRIEHDWVPLVQAIQLGSKAQAESARKRLKELLTASVPLFKASKFFLNPEMSLADCAMAPIVWRLDALGIGLPKDGKAIEDYGNRIFRNPGFVRSLTDQEKKLRDLPA
;
A
#
# COMPACT_ATOMS: atom_id res chain seq x y z
N LEU A 1 3.79 15.66 -7.18
CA LEU A 1 3.96 14.41 -6.40
C LEU A 1 5.00 14.55 -5.27
N MET A 2 5.99 15.45 -5.39
CA MET A 2 6.91 15.79 -4.29
C MET A 2 6.60 17.20 -3.75
N PRO A 3 6.61 17.41 -2.43
CA PRO A 3 6.40 18.73 -1.84
C PRO A 3 7.49 19.74 -2.24
N VAL A 4 7.09 21.00 -2.39
CA VAL A 4 8.01 22.13 -2.60
C VAL A 4 8.79 22.41 -1.31
N ASP A 5 8.09 22.40 -0.18
CA ASP A 5 8.65 22.60 1.16
C ASP A 5 9.68 21.51 1.53
N PRO A 6 10.91 21.89 1.92
CA PRO A 6 11.99 20.95 2.25
C PRO A 6 11.65 19.99 3.39
N LEU A 7 10.94 20.45 4.42
CA LEU A 7 10.59 19.63 5.58
C LEU A 7 9.59 18.54 5.18
N SER A 8 8.55 18.93 4.45
CA SER A 8 7.53 18.03 3.92
C SER A 8 8.15 17.00 2.96
N ARG A 9 9.13 17.44 2.15
CA ARG A 9 9.88 16.56 1.26
C ARG A 9 10.71 15.52 2.02
N ALA A 10 11.38 15.93 3.09
CA ALA A 10 12.15 15.01 3.94
C ALA A 10 11.24 13.97 4.60
N ARG A 11 10.08 14.38 5.13
CA ARG A 11 9.08 13.49 5.71
C ARG A 11 8.56 12.47 4.68
N LEU A 12 8.27 12.91 3.46
CA LEU A 12 7.80 12.03 2.41
C LEU A 12 8.87 10.99 2.00
N ARG A 13 10.13 11.42 1.86
CA ARG A 13 11.25 10.50 1.58
C ARG A 13 11.44 9.46 2.68
N LEU A 14 11.34 9.89 3.95
CA LEU A 14 11.42 8.96 5.08
C LEU A 14 10.27 7.95 5.06
N ALA A 15 9.06 8.40 4.74
CA ALA A 15 7.90 7.52 4.61
C ALA A 15 8.11 6.46 3.50
N MET A 16 8.62 6.89 2.34
CA MET A 16 8.94 5.97 1.24
C MET A 16 10.02 4.96 1.64
N LEU A 17 11.10 5.42 2.29
CA LEU A 17 12.17 4.56 2.77
C LEU A 17 11.65 3.50 3.75
N ARG A 18 10.73 3.87 4.65
CA ARG A 18 10.09 2.92 5.57
C ARG A 18 9.20 1.92 4.86
N ILE A 19 8.44 2.33 3.85
CA ILE A 19 7.65 1.39 3.03
C ILE A 19 8.59 0.40 2.34
N GLU A 20 9.68 0.89 1.76
CA GLU A 20 10.68 0.06 1.08
C GLU A 20 11.36 -0.93 2.03
N HIS A 21 11.77 -0.51 3.23
CA HIS A 21 12.43 -1.41 4.17
C HIS A 21 11.50 -2.34 4.95
N ASP A 22 10.31 -1.85 5.33
CA ASP A 22 9.43 -2.60 6.24
C ASP A 22 8.41 -3.47 5.48
N TRP A 23 7.96 -3.05 4.29
CA TRP A 23 6.88 -3.72 3.56
C TRP A 23 7.37 -4.55 2.40
N VAL A 24 8.27 -4.02 1.56
CA VAL A 24 8.71 -4.70 0.33
C VAL A 24 9.37 -6.05 0.62
N PRO A 25 10.24 -6.21 1.64
CA PRO A 25 10.83 -7.51 1.96
C PRO A 25 9.78 -8.55 2.39
N LEU A 26 8.70 -8.12 3.05
CA LEU A 26 7.60 -9.01 3.43
C LEU A 26 6.84 -9.48 2.19
N VAL A 27 6.55 -8.57 1.26
CA VAL A 27 5.90 -8.93 -0.01
C VAL A 27 6.77 -9.91 -0.82
N GLN A 28 8.08 -9.65 -0.90
CA GLN A 28 9.02 -10.54 -1.56
C GLN A 28 9.09 -11.91 -0.89
N ALA A 29 9.12 -11.97 0.45
CA ALA A 29 9.11 -13.22 1.21
C ALA A 29 7.82 -14.03 0.99
N ILE A 30 6.68 -13.38 0.77
CA ILE A 30 5.41 -14.06 0.46
C ILE A 30 5.42 -14.66 -0.95
N GLN A 31 6.03 -13.97 -1.91
CA GLN A 31 6.03 -14.39 -3.32
C GLN A 31 7.13 -15.41 -3.65
N LEU A 32 8.32 -15.25 -3.06
CA LEU A 32 9.52 -16.02 -3.44
C LEU A 32 10.04 -16.92 -2.32
N GLY A 33 9.57 -16.74 -1.09
CA GLY A 33 10.04 -17.49 0.08
C GLY A 33 9.44 -18.89 0.19
N SER A 34 9.96 -19.66 1.15
CA SER A 34 9.38 -20.94 1.55
C SER A 34 7.99 -20.74 2.20
N LYS A 35 7.18 -21.80 2.28
CA LYS A 35 5.84 -21.74 2.92
C LYS A 35 5.88 -21.12 4.33
N ALA A 36 6.86 -21.50 5.15
CA ALA A 36 7.02 -20.98 6.51
C ALA A 36 7.37 -19.47 6.52
N GLN A 37 8.22 -19.02 5.59
CA GLN A 37 8.55 -17.60 5.44
C GLN A 37 7.35 -16.80 4.96
N ALA A 38 6.59 -17.33 4.00
CA ALA A 38 5.39 -16.69 3.48
C ALA A 38 4.32 -16.52 4.58
N GLU A 39 4.09 -17.54 5.41
CA GLU A 39 3.14 -17.44 6.53
C GLU A 39 3.58 -16.42 7.59
N SER A 40 4.86 -16.45 7.98
CA SER A 40 5.43 -15.48 8.91
C SER A 40 5.32 -14.05 8.36
N ALA A 41 5.65 -13.85 7.08
CA ALA A 41 5.59 -12.57 6.42
C ALA A 41 4.15 -12.04 6.27
N ARG A 42 3.18 -12.91 5.95
CA ARG A 42 1.74 -12.55 5.93
C ARG A 42 1.28 -12.05 7.30
N LYS A 43 1.64 -12.78 8.37
CA LYS A 43 1.30 -12.37 9.74
C LYS A 43 1.90 -11.01 10.07
N ARG A 44 3.18 -10.82 9.76
CA ARG A 44 3.87 -9.56 10.03
C ARG A 44 3.31 -8.39 9.23
N LEU A 45 3.01 -8.60 7.95
CA LEU A 45 2.44 -7.58 7.09
C LEU A 45 1.02 -7.19 7.56
N LYS A 46 0.23 -8.15 8.05
CA LYS A 46 -1.08 -7.88 8.68
C LYS A 46 -0.96 -7.04 9.96
N GLU A 47 0.05 -7.30 10.81
CA GLU A 47 0.34 -6.49 11.99
C GLU A 47 0.71 -5.05 11.60
N LEU A 48 1.58 -4.88 10.59
CA LEU A 48 1.98 -3.56 10.08
C LEU A 48 0.80 -2.79 9.48
N LEU A 49 -0.05 -3.46 8.69
CA LEU A 49 -1.29 -2.89 8.17
C LEU A 49 -2.18 -2.38 9.30
N THR A 50 -2.37 -3.20 10.35
CA THR A 50 -3.19 -2.84 11.52
C THR A 50 -2.61 -1.65 12.26
N ALA A 51 -1.30 -1.63 12.49
CA ALA A 51 -0.60 -0.50 13.13
C ALA A 51 -0.65 0.78 12.29
N SER A 52 -0.77 0.66 10.96
CA SER A 52 -0.81 1.79 10.03
C SER A 52 -2.22 2.33 9.79
N VAL A 53 -3.28 1.65 10.24
CA VAL A 53 -4.68 2.10 10.11
C VAL A 53 -4.89 3.57 10.53
N PRO A 54 -4.36 4.05 11.67
CA PRO A 54 -4.55 5.44 12.08
C PRO A 54 -3.98 6.44 11.06
N LEU A 55 -2.92 6.07 10.33
CA LEU A 55 -2.31 6.92 9.30
C LEU A 55 -3.24 7.08 8.10
N PHE A 56 -3.94 6.01 7.70
CA PHE A 56 -4.94 6.05 6.63
C PHE A 56 -6.21 6.82 7.03
N LYS A 57 -6.52 6.87 8.33
CA LYS A 57 -7.63 7.67 8.88
C LYS A 57 -7.26 9.15 9.03
N ALA A 58 -5.99 9.46 9.30
CA ALA A 58 -5.54 10.82 9.60
C ALA A 58 -5.51 11.75 8.37
N SER A 59 -5.39 11.22 7.16
CA SER A 59 -5.28 12.02 5.93
C SER A 59 -5.89 11.32 4.73
N LYS A 60 -6.29 12.10 3.72
CA LYS A 60 -6.91 11.58 2.49
C LYS A 60 -5.94 10.70 1.69
N PHE A 61 -4.67 11.11 1.64
CA PHE A 61 -3.56 10.37 1.06
C PHE A 61 -2.50 10.09 2.15
N PHE A 62 -1.53 9.24 1.85
CA PHE A 62 -0.54 8.78 2.83
C PHE A 62 0.29 9.97 3.34
N LEU A 63 0.04 10.38 4.59
CA LEU A 63 0.67 11.51 5.28
C LEU A 63 0.45 12.90 4.64
N ASN A 64 -0.37 13.01 3.59
CA ASN A 64 -0.58 14.25 2.86
C ASN A 64 -2.06 14.45 2.46
N PRO A 65 -2.50 15.70 2.26
CA PRO A 65 -3.84 16.02 1.77
C PRO A 65 -4.01 15.77 0.27
N GLU A 66 -2.90 15.70 -0.48
CA GLU A 66 -2.83 15.47 -1.92
C GLU A 66 -2.00 14.22 -2.25
N MET A 67 -2.24 13.66 -3.44
CA MET A 67 -1.54 12.45 -3.89
C MET A 67 -0.03 12.70 -4.06
N SER A 68 0.77 11.82 -3.49
CA SER A 68 2.23 11.93 -3.42
C SER A 68 2.92 10.65 -3.91
N LEU A 69 4.25 10.68 -4.01
CA LEU A 69 5.02 9.48 -4.37
C LEU A 69 4.88 8.32 -3.37
N ALA A 70 4.62 8.61 -2.09
CA ALA A 70 4.38 7.53 -1.13
C ALA A 70 3.09 6.78 -1.44
N ASP A 71 2.08 7.46 -2.00
CA ASP A 71 0.85 6.80 -2.46
C ASP A 71 1.10 5.90 -3.66
N CYS A 72 1.97 6.34 -4.58
CA CYS A 72 2.40 5.52 -5.71
C CYS A 72 3.18 4.27 -5.25
N ALA A 73 3.93 4.34 -4.14
CA ALA A 73 4.61 3.20 -3.57
C ALA A 73 3.66 2.26 -2.79
N MET A 74 2.66 2.82 -2.11
CA MET A 74 1.71 2.07 -1.29
C MET A 74 0.61 1.38 -2.12
N ALA A 75 0.09 2.04 -3.15
CA ALA A 75 -1.04 1.55 -3.93
C ALA A 75 -0.84 0.15 -4.55
N PRO A 76 0.32 -0.20 -5.13
CA PRO A 76 0.56 -1.54 -5.66
C PRO A 76 0.56 -2.62 -4.56
N ILE A 77 0.95 -2.28 -3.33
CA ILE A 77 0.90 -3.22 -2.20
C ILE A 77 -0.54 -3.44 -1.77
N VAL A 78 -1.31 -2.34 -1.63
CA VAL A 78 -2.74 -2.40 -1.29
C VAL A 78 -3.55 -3.17 -2.34
N TRP A 79 -3.24 -2.98 -3.62
CA TRP A 79 -3.88 -3.70 -4.74
C TRP A 79 -3.69 -5.22 -4.64
N ARG A 80 -2.53 -5.67 -4.15
CA ARG A 80 -2.16 -7.09 -4.10
C ARG A 80 -2.49 -7.78 -2.79
N LEU A 81 -3.11 -7.12 -1.81
CA LEU A 81 -3.37 -7.72 -0.49
C LEU A 81 -4.14 -9.04 -0.58
N ASP A 82 -5.21 -9.07 -1.37
CA ASP A 82 -6.03 -10.27 -1.56
C ASP A 82 -5.23 -11.39 -2.25
N ALA A 83 -4.46 -11.05 -3.30
CA ALA A 83 -3.59 -11.97 -4.01
C ALA A 83 -2.44 -12.51 -3.14
N LEU A 84 -1.96 -11.74 -2.16
CA LEU A 84 -0.95 -12.15 -1.17
C LEU A 84 -1.56 -13.01 -0.05
N GLY A 85 -2.88 -13.20 -0.03
CA GLY A 85 -3.58 -13.94 1.02
C GLY A 85 -3.66 -13.19 2.34
N ILE A 86 -3.65 -11.85 2.31
CA ILE A 86 -3.69 -10.99 3.49
C ILE A 86 -5.07 -10.36 3.60
N GLY A 87 -5.88 -10.89 4.51
CA GLY A 87 -7.16 -10.30 4.86
C GLY A 87 -6.99 -8.98 5.63
N LEU A 88 -7.82 -8.00 5.25
CA LEU A 88 -7.88 -6.71 5.93
C LEU A 88 -8.25 -6.85 7.42
N PRO A 89 -7.71 -5.98 8.31
CA PRO A 89 -8.08 -5.97 9.72
C PRO A 89 -9.53 -5.47 9.92
N LYS A 90 -10.07 -5.57 11.15
CA LYS A 90 -11.44 -5.10 11.47
C LYS A 90 -11.69 -3.64 11.09
N ASP A 91 -10.67 -2.79 11.22
CA ASP A 91 -10.67 -1.38 10.80
C ASP A 91 -10.14 -1.15 9.37
N GLY A 92 -10.02 -2.21 8.58
CA GLY A 92 -9.42 -2.18 7.24
C GLY A 92 -10.21 -1.38 6.21
N LYS A 93 -11.45 -0.99 6.51
CA LYS A 93 -12.27 -0.13 5.65
C LYS A 93 -11.55 1.18 5.28
N ALA A 94 -10.80 1.77 6.21
CA ALA A 94 -10.03 2.99 5.93
C ALA A 94 -8.94 2.77 4.86
N ILE A 95 -8.34 1.57 4.84
CA ILE A 95 -7.32 1.17 3.85
C ILE A 95 -7.98 0.89 2.51
N GLU A 96 -9.14 0.23 2.52
CA GLU A 96 -9.92 -0.03 1.31
C GLU A 96 -10.43 1.27 0.67
N ASP A 97 -10.99 2.18 1.46
CA ASP A 97 -11.44 3.50 0.99
C ASP A 97 -10.25 4.32 0.44
N TYR A 98 -9.08 4.23 1.06
CA TYR A 98 -7.83 4.78 0.54
C TYR A 98 -7.43 4.17 -0.81
N GLY A 99 -7.39 2.84 -0.91
CA GLY A 99 -7.06 2.13 -2.14
C GLY A 99 -8.02 2.49 -3.27
N ASN A 100 -9.33 2.41 -3.02
CA ASN A 100 -10.37 2.72 -4.00
C ASN A 100 -10.26 4.14 -4.57
N ARG A 101 -9.87 5.13 -3.74
CA ARG A 101 -9.60 6.50 -4.21
C ARG A 101 -8.47 6.56 -5.22
N ILE A 102 -7.43 5.75 -5.05
CA ILE A 102 -6.29 5.69 -5.97
C ILE A 102 -6.62 4.84 -7.20
N PHE A 103 -7.30 3.71 -7.02
CA PHE A 103 -7.63 2.78 -8.09
C PHE A 103 -8.59 3.37 -9.13
N ARG A 104 -9.44 4.33 -8.72
CA ARG A 104 -10.29 5.11 -9.62
C ARG A 104 -9.53 6.13 -10.47
N ASN A 105 -8.27 6.42 -10.16
CA ASN A 105 -7.47 7.35 -10.94
C ASN A 105 -7.13 6.72 -12.31
N PRO A 106 -7.46 7.35 -13.44
CA PRO A 106 -7.10 6.85 -14.78
C PRO A 106 -5.60 6.60 -14.95
N GLY A 107 -4.75 7.35 -14.22
CA GLY A 107 -3.31 7.12 -14.17
C GLY A 107 -2.95 5.75 -13.60
N PHE A 108 -3.63 5.30 -12.54
CA PHE A 108 -3.39 3.98 -11.94
C PHE A 108 -3.88 2.87 -12.87
N VAL A 109 -5.10 3.00 -13.40
CA VAL A 109 -5.69 1.98 -14.30
C VAL A 109 -4.81 1.75 -15.54
N ARG A 110 -4.25 2.81 -16.12
CA ARG A 110 -3.32 2.72 -17.25
C ARG A 110 -1.96 2.13 -16.89
N SER A 111 -1.55 2.23 -15.62
CA SER A 111 -0.27 1.68 -15.16
C SER A 111 -0.32 0.17 -14.90
N LEU A 112 -1.52 -0.40 -14.74
CA LEU A 112 -1.70 -1.82 -14.46
C LEU A 112 -1.41 -2.67 -15.71
N THR A 113 -0.60 -3.70 -15.52
CA THR A 113 -0.42 -4.76 -16.51
C THR A 113 -1.66 -5.67 -16.58
N ASP A 114 -1.81 -6.42 -17.67
CA ASP A 114 -2.97 -7.30 -17.84
C ASP A 114 -3.01 -8.47 -16.84
N GLN A 115 -1.86 -8.82 -16.26
CA GLN A 115 -1.81 -9.79 -15.15
C GLN A 115 -2.34 -9.17 -13.86
N GLU A 116 -1.98 -7.91 -13.58
CA GLU A 116 -2.40 -7.22 -12.35
C GLU A 116 -3.87 -6.84 -12.36
N LYS A 117 -4.44 -6.52 -13.53
CA LYS A 117 -5.88 -6.29 -13.70
C LYS A 117 -6.73 -7.50 -13.32
N LYS A 118 -6.18 -8.72 -13.41
CA LYS A 118 -6.89 -9.95 -13.03
C LYS A 118 -6.86 -10.24 -11.53
N LEU A 119 -6.06 -9.51 -10.75
CA LEU A 119 -5.92 -9.77 -9.31
C LEU A 119 -7.10 -9.24 -8.51
N ARG A 120 -7.75 -8.17 -8.99
CA ARG A 120 -8.86 -7.51 -8.32
C ARG A 120 -9.71 -6.75 -9.35
N ASP A 121 -11.02 -6.74 -9.15
CA ASP A 121 -11.91 -5.91 -9.96
C ASP A 121 -11.71 -4.43 -9.65
N LEU A 122 -11.69 -3.60 -10.70
CA LEU A 122 -11.62 -2.16 -10.53
C LEU A 122 -12.90 -1.67 -9.83
N PRO A 123 -12.78 -0.82 -8.80
CA PRO A 123 -13.95 -0.25 -8.17
C PRO A 123 -14.72 0.61 -9.19
N ALA A 124 -16.03 0.35 -9.29
CA ALA A 124 -16.96 1.13 -10.11
C ALA A 124 -16.99 2.62 -9.70
#